data_AF-A0A1U7ZTE2-F1
#
_entry.id   AF-A0A1U7ZTE2-F1
#
_cell.length_a   1.000
_cell.length_b   1.000
_cell.length_c   1.000
_cell.angle_alpha   90.00
_cell.angle_beta   90.00
_cell.angle_gamma   90.00
#
_symmetry.space_group_name_H-M   'P 1'
#
loop_
_entity.id
_entity.type
_entity.pdbx_description
1 polymer ?
#
loop_
_entity_poly.entity_id
_entity_poly.type
_entity_poly.pdbx_seq_one_letter_code
_entity_poly.pdbx_strand_id
1 'polypeptide(L)'
;MGVKVVAVVVIAAVVAICAGGADGRVDMSSFLGSVGIQVGDKTSSEACCDTCYCTKSNPPICRCADIKEYCHSACKQCICALSYPPQCRCVDTNNFCYDPCTTTNKNQHLLNVLF
;
A
#
# COMPACT_ATOMS: atom_id res chain seq x y z
N MET A 1 32.74 18.19 -14.63
CA MET A 1 33.53 17.13 -13.96
C MET A 1 32.86 16.55 -12.70
N GLY A 2 31.96 17.26 -12.00
CA GLY A 2 31.43 16.82 -10.70
C GLY A 2 30.52 15.59 -10.69
N VAL A 3 29.48 15.52 -11.53
CA VAL A 3 28.45 14.45 -11.41
C VAL A 3 28.99 13.05 -11.74
N LYS A 4 29.85 12.93 -12.76
CA LYS A 4 30.48 11.64 -13.12
C LYS A 4 31.44 11.15 -12.04
N VAL A 5 32.16 12.06 -11.39
CA VAL A 5 33.08 11.73 -10.28
C VAL A 5 32.27 11.33 -9.05
N VAL A 6 31.19 12.04 -8.74
CA VAL A 6 30.28 11.70 -7.63
C VAL A 6 29.67 10.31 -7.84
N ALA A 7 29.18 9.99 -9.03
CA ALA A 7 28.62 8.67 -9.33
C ALA A 7 29.66 7.55 -9.18
N VAL A 8 30.89 7.78 -9.68
CA VAL A 8 31.99 6.80 -9.56
C VAL A 8 32.40 6.59 -8.10
N VAL A 9 32.44 7.65 -7.29
CA VAL A 9 32.76 7.57 -5.85
C VAL A 9 31.66 6.84 -5.08
N VAL A 10 30.38 7.11 -5.37
CA VAL A 10 29.25 6.42 -4.72
C VAL A 10 29.24 4.94 -5.08
N ILE A 11 29.43 4.58 -6.35
CA ILE A 11 29.49 3.18 -6.78
C ILE A 11 30.68 2.47 -6.12
N ALA A 12 31.86 3.11 -6.08
CA ALA A 12 33.04 2.54 -5.43
C ALA A 12 32.83 2.33 -3.91
N ALA A 13 32.16 3.26 -3.23
CA ALA A 13 31.83 3.13 -1.82
C ALA A 13 30.83 1.99 -1.56
N VAL A 14 29.81 1.82 -2.40
CA VAL A 14 28.86 0.70 -2.29
C VAL A 14 29.56 -0.65 -2.49
N VAL A 15 30.43 -0.76 -3.50
CA VAL A 15 31.18 -2.01 -3.77
C VAL A 15 32.13 -2.36 -2.63
N ALA A 16 32.75 -1.36 -1.97
CA ALA A 16 33.62 -1.59 -0.82
C ALA A 16 32.85 -2.14 0.39
N ILE A 17 31.59 -1.71 0.60
CA ILE A 17 30.73 -2.21 1.69
C ILE A 17 30.38 -3.68 1.49
N CYS A 18 30.27 -4.17 0.25
CA CYS A 18 29.93 -5.57 -0.05
C CYS A 18 31.11 -6.55 0.13
N ALA A 19 32.35 -6.07 0.13
CA ALA A 19 33.55 -6.90 0.23
C ALA A 19 34.05 -7.13 1.66
N GLY A 20 33.55 -6.36 2.63
CA GLY A 20 33.81 -6.56 4.06
C GLY A 20 32.77 -7.48 4.66
N GLY A 21 33.13 -8.75 4.92
CA GLY A 21 32.26 -9.72 5.57
C GLY A 21 31.88 -9.29 7.00
N ALA A 22 30.74 -8.62 7.12
CA ALA A 22 29.94 -8.56 8.33
C ALA A 22 28.48 -8.71 7.89
N ASP A 23 27.75 -9.63 8.52
CA ASP A 23 26.34 -9.97 8.26
C ASP A 23 25.41 -8.81 8.68
N GLY A 24 25.60 -7.64 8.06
CA GLY A 24 24.81 -6.44 8.27
C GLY A 24 23.82 -6.28 7.12
N ARG A 25 22.54 -6.52 7.37
CA ARG A 25 21.47 -6.17 6.43
C ARG A 25 21.48 -4.65 6.26
N VAL A 26 21.86 -4.18 5.08
CA VAL A 26 21.80 -2.76 4.73
C VAL A 26 20.39 -2.41 4.28
N ASP A 27 19.63 -1.75 5.14
CA ASP A 27 18.34 -1.16 4.79
C ASP A 27 18.54 -0.05 3.76
N MET A 28 18.19 -0.34 2.51
CA MET A 28 18.30 0.59 1.36
C MET A 28 17.68 1.96 1.67
N SER A 29 16.60 1.98 2.45
CA SER A 29 15.87 3.18 2.88
C SER A 29 16.74 4.17 3.67
N SER A 30 17.68 3.69 4.50
CA SER A 30 18.58 4.55 5.31
C SER A 30 19.60 5.29 4.44
N PHE A 31 20.11 4.63 3.40
CA PHE A 31 21.04 5.23 2.44
C PHE A 31 20.32 6.25 1.54
N LEU A 32 19.12 5.92 1.07
CA LEU A 32 18.32 6.83 0.26
C LEU A 32 17.92 8.09 1.03
N GLY A 33 17.60 7.96 2.32
CA GLY A 33 17.37 9.10 3.21
C GLY A 33 18.58 10.03 3.33
N SER A 34 19.79 9.45 3.38
CA SER A 34 21.05 10.21 3.51
C SER A 34 21.45 10.95 2.22
N VAL A 35 21.02 10.45 1.05
CA VAL A 35 21.28 11.06 -0.28
C VAL A 35 20.09 11.91 -0.77
N GLY A 36 19.02 12.02 0.03
CA GLY A 36 17.84 12.83 -0.30
C GLY A 36 16.98 12.26 -1.43
N ILE A 37 17.04 10.95 -1.67
CA ILE A 37 16.18 10.27 -2.64
C ILE A 37 14.89 9.88 -1.93
N GLN A 38 13.78 10.54 -2.29
CA GLN A 38 12.45 10.17 -1.82
C GLN A 38 11.92 9.02 -2.67
N VAL A 39 12.08 7.78 -2.18
CA VAL A 39 11.27 6.66 -2.67
C VAL A 39 9.90 6.82 -2.04
N GLY A 40 8.92 7.21 -2.84
CA GLY A 40 7.55 7.36 -2.39
C GLY A 40 7.06 6.06 -1.76
N ASP A 41 6.94 6.05 -0.44
CA ASP A 41 6.13 5.09 0.27
C ASP A 41 4.73 5.24 -0.31
N LYS A 42 4.27 4.22 -1.05
CA LYS A 42 2.88 4.18 -1.51
C LYS A 42 2.09 4.25 -0.22
N THR A 43 1.39 5.37 0.00
CA THR A 43 0.47 5.54 1.11
C THR A 43 -0.32 4.24 1.20
N SER A 44 -0.16 3.51 2.31
CA SER A 44 -0.96 2.32 2.56
C SER A 44 -2.39 2.80 2.53
N SER A 45 -3.06 2.65 1.38
CA SER A 45 -4.44 3.05 1.18
C SER A 45 -5.21 2.43 2.32
N GLU A 46 -5.78 3.25 3.21
CA GLU A 46 -6.56 2.76 4.34
C GLU A 46 -7.53 1.70 3.82
N ALA A 47 -7.58 0.57 4.51
CA ALA A 47 -8.44 -0.53 4.09
C ALA A 47 -9.90 -0.05 4.17
N CYS A 48 -10.54 0.06 3.01
CA CYS A 48 -11.90 0.57 2.86
C CYS A 48 -12.71 -0.41 1.99
N CYS A 49 -14.04 -0.42 2.16
CA CYS A 49 -14.95 -1.26 1.39
C CYS A 49 -16.31 -0.58 1.18
N ASP A 50 -16.71 -0.34 -0.06
CA ASP A 50 -18.02 0.25 -0.38
C ASP A 50 -19.14 -0.79 -0.31
N THR A 51 -18.87 -2.00 -0.79
CA THR A 51 -19.84 -3.10 -0.87
C THR A 51 -19.42 -4.24 0.05
N CYS A 52 -19.96 -4.26 1.27
CA CYS A 52 -19.72 -5.33 2.23
C CYS A 52 -20.93 -6.27 2.36
N TYR A 53 -20.68 -7.57 2.34
CA TYR A 53 -21.71 -8.59 2.58
C TYR A 53 -21.39 -9.44 3.80
N CYS A 54 -22.37 -9.62 4.68
CA CYS A 54 -22.25 -10.43 5.88
C CYS A 54 -23.30 -11.55 5.93
N THR A 55 -22.93 -12.69 6.53
CA THR A 55 -23.87 -13.74 6.91
C THR A 55 -24.78 -13.28 8.07
N LYS A 56 -25.99 -13.84 8.16
CA LYS A 56 -26.91 -13.62 9.28
C LYS A 56 -26.61 -14.56 10.47
N SER A 57 -25.34 -14.77 10.80
CA SER A 57 -24.87 -15.59 11.93
C SER A 57 -24.41 -14.73 13.10
N ASN A 58 -24.21 -15.34 14.28
CA ASN A 58 -23.61 -14.68 15.45
C ASN A 58 -22.36 -15.47 15.92
N PRO A 59 -21.13 -14.99 15.67
CA PRO A 59 -20.79 -13.72 15.01
C PRO A 59 -21.04 -13.73 13.49
N PRO A 60 -21.23 -12.57 12.86
CA PRO A 60 -21.36 -12.46 11.40
C PRO A 60 -20.02 -12.74 10.72
N ILE A 61 -20.06 -13.33 9.53
CA ILE A 61 -18.90 -13.49 8.66
C ILE A 61 -19.12 -12.56 7.47
N CYS A 62 -18.27 -11.56 7.36
CA CYS A 62 -18.33 -10.46 6.41
C CYS A 62 -17.19 -10.56 5.38
N ARG A 63 -17.46 -10.13 4.15
CA ARG A 63 -16.48 -10.03 3.07
C ARG A 63 -16.72 -8.78 2.25
N CYS A 64 -15.65 -8.22 1.69
CA CYS A 64 -15.74 -7.12 0.75
C CYS A 64 -16.00 -7.66 -0.67
N ALA A 65 -16.94 -7.05 -1.38
CA ALA A 65 -17.29 -7.41 -2.75
C ALA A 65 -16.88 -6.36 -3.79
N ASP A 66 -16.14 -5.33 -3.36
CA ASP A 66 -15.60 -4.34 -4.27
C ASP A 66 -14.70 -4.98 -5.33
N ILE A 67 -14.84 -4.48 -6.56
CA ILE A 67 -13.96 -4.82 -7.68
C ILE A 67 -13.17 -3.56 -8.02
N LYS A 68 -11.84 -3.66 -7.95
CA LYS A 68 -10.90 -2.56 -8.19
C LYS A 68 -9.73 -3.06 -9.04
N GLU A 69 -8.90 -2.15 -9.53
CA GLU A 69 -7.68 -2.53 -10.27
C GLU A 69 -6.61 -3.16 -9.36
N TYR A 70 -6.71 -2.93 -8.05
CA TYR A 70 -5.78 -3.44 -7.04
C TYR A 70 -6.51 -3.72 -5.71
N CYS A 71 -5.92 -4.57 -4.88
CA CYS A 71 -6.39 -4.82 -3.51
C CYS A 71 -5.65 -3.93 -2.50
N HIS A 72 -6.30 -3.64 -1.36
CA HIS A 72 -5.68 -2.90 -0.25
C HIS A 72 -4.58 -3.73 0.44
N SER A 73 -3.66 -3.06 1.13
CA SER A 73 -2.51 -3.69 1.80
C SER A 73 -2.90 -4.72 2.86
N ALA A 74 -4.01 -4.51 3.56
CA ALA A 74 -4.50 -5.46 4.57
C ALA A 74 -5.17 -6.72 3.97
N CYS A 75 -5.36 -6.81 2.64
CA CYS A 75 -5.96 -7.96 2.00
C CYS A 75 -4.91 -9.05 1.79
N LYS A 76 -5.05 -10.18 2.48
CA LYS A 76 -4.15 -11.33 2.39
C LYS A 76 -4.37 -12.10 1.10
N GLN A 77 -5.62 -12.26 0.69
CA GLN A 77 -6.01 -13.00 -0.51
C GLN A 77 -6.68 -12.08 -1.53
N CYS A 78 -5.89 -11.63 -2.51
CA CYS A 78 -6.36 -10.84 -3.63
C CYS A 78 -6.45 -11.73 -4.89
N ILE A 79 -7.62 -11.76 -5.52
CA ILE A 79 -7.83 -12.49 -6.76
C ILE A 79 -8.16 -11.49 -7.87
N CYS A 80 -7.42 -11.56 -8.98
CA CYS A 80 -7.61 -10.69 -10.14
C CYS A 80 -7.96 -11.49 -11.39
N ALA A 81 -8.87 -10.97 -12.19
CA ALA A 81 -9.09 -11.44 -13.55
C ALA A 81 -7.92 -11.02 -14.46
N LEU A 82 -7.55 -11.89 -15.40
CA LEU A 82 -6.57 -11.61 -16.45
C LEU A 82 -7.21 -10.76 -17.57
N SER A 83 -7.65 -9.56 -17.22
CA SER A 83 -8.26 -8.58 -18.14
C SER A 83 -7.47 -7.26 -18.14
N TYR A 84 -7.75 -6.40 -19.11
CA TYR A 84 -7.24 -5.03 -19.13
C TYR A 84 -8.41 -4.03 -19.19
N PRO A 85 -8.64 -3.21 -18.13
CA PRO A 85 -7.91 -3.18 -16.86
C PRO A 85 -8.15 -4.46 -16.02
N PRO A 86 -7.24 -4.80 -15.08
CA PRO A 86 -7.41 -5.95 -14.20
C PRO A 86 -8.60 -5.71 -13.27
N GLN A 87 -9.40 -6.75 -13.07
CA GLN A 87 -10.52 -6.71 -12.12
C GLN A 87 -10.16 -7.57 -10.90
N CYS A 88 -9.74 -6.92 -9.83
CA CYS A 88 -9.30 -7.52 -8.58
C CYS A 88 -10.36 -7.42 -7.50
N ARG A 89 -10.47 -8.47 -6.67
CA ARG A 89 -11.33 -8.52 -5.49
C ARG A 89 -10.58 -9.16 -4.33
N CYS A 90 -10.77 -8.60 -3.14
CA CYS A 90 -10.31 -9.23 -1.90
C CYS A 90 -11.27 -10.35 -1.49
N VAL A 91 -10.75 -11.54 -1.20
CA VAL A 91 -11.56 -12.69 -0.76
C VAL A 91 -11.42 -13.01 0.73
N ASP A 92 -10.71 -12.16 1.47
CA ASP A 92 -10.64 -12.25 2.92
C ASP A 92 -12.03 -12.14 3.56
N THR A 93 -12.19 -12.87 4.66
CA THR A 93 -13.40 -12.82 5.49
C THR A 93 -13.05 -12.32 6.88
N ASN A 94 -13.80 -11.33 7.36
CA ASN A 94 -13.69 -10.75 8.70
C ASN A 94 -15.03 -10.86 9.43
N ASN A 95 -15.08 -10.53 10.72
CA ASN A 95 -16.34 -10.38 11.47
C ASN A 95 -16.86 -8.93 11.49
N PHE A 96 -16.26 -8.06 10.70
CA PHE A 96 -16.60 -6.63 10.57
C PHE A 96 -16.53 -6.21 9.09
N CYS A 97 -17.11 -5.06 8.78
CA CYS A 97 -16.96 -4.37 7.50
C CYS A 97 -16.02 -3.18 7.67
N TYR A 98 -15.19 -2.92 6.66
CA TYR A 98 -14.41 -1.70 6.59
C TYR A 98 -15.31 -0.49 6.29
N ASP A 99 -14.83 0.70 6.63
CA ASP A 99 -15.49 1.95 6.27
C ASP A 99 -15.56 2.13 4.75
N PRO A 100 -16.56 2.85 4.22
CA PRO A 100 -16.69 3.12 2.79
C PRO A 100 -15.49 3.90 2.25
N CYS A 101 -15.16 3.65 0.98
CA CYS A 101 -13.99 4.21 0.31
C CYS A 101 -14.19 5.63 -0.20
N THR A 102 -15.35 6.23 0.01
CA THR A 102 -15.56 7.64 -0.29
C THR A 102 -14.44 8.43 0.39
N THR A 103 -13.72 9.24 -0.39
CA THR A 103 -12.85 10.28 0.15
C THR A 103 -13.74 11.31 0.84
N THR A 104 -14.20 10.99 2.05
CA THR A 104 -14.66 12.00 2.96
C THR A 104 -13.43 12.85 3.21
N ASN A 105 -13.29 13.94 2.45
CA ASN A 105 -12.72 15.14 3.00
C ASN A 105 -13.44 15.27 4.35
N LYS A 106 -12.75 15.01 5.47
CA LYS A 106 -13.28 15.08 6.84
C LYS A 106 -13.59 16.54 7.18
N ASN A 107 -14.40 17.17 6.34
CA ASN A 107 -14.87 18.54 6.38
C ASN A 107 -16.17 18.70 5.58
N GLN A 108 -17.06 17.71 5.60
CA GLN A 108 -18.46 17.90 5.22
C GLN A 108 -19.44 17.16 6.13
N HIS A 109 -19.23 17.30 7.44
CA HIS A 109 -20.21 16.90 8.45
C HIS A 109 -21.34 17.94 8.65
N LEU A 110 -21.49 18.92 7.76
CA LEU A 110 -22.44 20.04 7.91
C LEU A 110 -23.10 20.56 6.61
N LEU A 111 -23.31 19.74 5.59
CA LEU A 111 -24.21 20.12 4.48
C LEU A 111 -24.79 18.86 3.84
N ASN A 112 -25.88 18.38 4.43
CA ASN A 112 -27.08 17.85 3.73
C ASN A 112 -28.10 17.28 4.74
N VAL A 113 -28.34 18.01 5.84
CA VAL A 113 -29.68 18.06 6.45
C VAL A 113 -30.34 19.27 5.82
N LEU A 114 -30.91 19.09 4.63
CA LEU A 114 -31.91 19.94 3.96
C LEU A 114 -32.00 19.44 2.52
N PHE A 115 -32.81 18.41 2.30
CA PHE A 115 -33.93 18.38 1.35
C PHE A 115 -34.80 17.17 1.70
#